data_AF-A0A7W7R808-F1
#
_entry.id   AF-A0A7W7R808-F1
#
_cell.length_a   1.000
_cell.length_b   1.000
_cell.length_c   1.000
_cell.angle_alpha   90.00
_cell.angle_beta   90.00
_cell.angle_gamma   90.00
#
_symmetry.space_group_name_H-M   'P 1'
#
loop_
_entity.id
_entity.type
_entity.pdbx_description
1 polymer ?
#
loop_
_entity_poly.entity_id
_entity_poly.type
_entity_poly.pdbx_seq_one_letter_code
_entity_poly.pdbx_strand_id
1 'polypeptide(L)'
;MAPQPHRTPADRLDQPDQQPAGRRAQAAAAREAAQRTERRHRLLIRSAAGLLGLAVLGGLTAIVVGDRGGGSSVGDSAATGIPTQPRTTAEGRTSTPPWNAPADPAAAVAAAGLPMLGAEGTVEHIHAHLDVYLDGQAVTVPALVGIDEGAQRISPLHTHDTSGVIHIESPVTADFTLGQFMTEWQVSLAADHLGAARTDATHTLTAYVNGKAVTGNPAAVKLGAHDEIALLYGTSPENAQVPVPRGYAWPSGL
;
A
#
# COMPACT_ATOMS: atom_id res chain seq x y z
N MET A 1 -8.83 -66.16 41.34
CA MET A 1 -8.68 -65.01 42.25
C MET A 1 -7.20 -64.67 42.32
N ALA A 2 -6.76 -63.72 41.49
CA ALA A 2 -5.39 -63.21 41.45
C ALA A 2 -5.50 -61.68 41.34
N PRO A 3 -4.83 -60.91 42.21
CA PRO A 3 -5.01 -59.45 42.27
C PRO A 3 -4.19 -58.74 41.20
N GLN A 4 -4.78 -57.72 40.57
CA GLN A 4 -4.06 -56.77 39.72
C GLN A 4 -3.26 -55.77 40.58
N PRO A 5 -2.04 -55.38 40.20
CA PRO A 5 -1.28 -54.38 40.94
C PRO A 5 -1.75 -52.95 40.63
N HIS A 6 -1.96 -52.19 41.70
CA HIS A 6 -2.17 -50.74 41.70
C HIS A 6 -0.96 -49.99 41.10
N ARG A 7 -1.21 -49.03 40.21
CA ARG A 7 -0.21 -48.03 39.81
C ARG A 7 -0.34 -46.79 40.69
N THR A 8 0.74 -46.43 41.37
CA THR A 8 0.93 -45.16 42.08
C THR A 8 1.25 -44.03 41.08
N PRO A 9 0.84 -42.77 41.33
CA PRO A 9 1.25 -41.63 40.54
C PRO A 9 2.50 -41.00 41.17
N ALA A 10 3.68 -41.30 40.62
CA ALA A 10 4.90 -40.59 40.95
C ALA A 10 5.82 -40.59 39.72
N ASP A 11 5.65 -39.60 38.84
CA ASP A 11 6.77 -38.78 38.36
C ASP A 11 6.22 -37.66 37.46
N ARG A 12 6.15 -36.45 38.01
CA ARG A 12 6.04 -35.21 37.22
C ARG A 12 7.10 -34.27 37.78
N LEU A 13 8.36 -34.58 37.48
CA LEU A 13 9.47 -33.66 37.63
C LEU A 13 9.66 -32.89 36.32
N ASP A 14 9.33 -31.61 36.41
CA ASP A 14 10.20 -30.49 36.00
C ASP A 14 10.68 -30.44 34.53
N GLN A 15 9.93 -29.72 33.70
CA GLN A 15 10.45 -29.15 32.44
C GLN A 15 10.64 -27.64 32.65
N PRO A 16 11.86 -27.10 32.50
CA PRO A 16 12.10 -25.68 32.68
C PRO A 16 11.49 -24.86 31.53
N ASP A 17 10.65 -23.89 31.88
CA ASP A 17 10.10 -22.87 30.99
C ASP A 17 11.21 -22.03 30.33
N GLN A 18 11.64 -22.42 29.13
CA GLN A 18 12.58 -21.64 28.29
C GLN A 18 11.88 -20.85 27.16
N GLN A 19 10.57 -20.58 27.25
CA GLN A 19 9.83 -19.96 26.14
C GLN A 19 9.88 -18.42 26.01
N PRO A 20 10.18 -17.58 27.03
CA PRO A 20 10.15 -16.13 26.83
C PRO A 20 11.45 -15.54 26.24
N ALA A 21 12.60 -16.19 26.46
CA ALA A 21 13.90 -15.69 26.00
C ALA A 21 14.11 -15.90 24.48
N GLY A 22 13.69 -17.05 23.95
CA GLY A 22 13.86 -17.39 22.53
C GLY A 22 13.07 -16.48 21.58
N ARG A 23 11.84 -16.11 21.95
CA ARG A 23 10.99 -15.22 21.13
C ARG A 23 11.53 -13.78 21.08
N ARG A 24 12.10 -13.30 22.19
CA ARG A 24 12.76 -11.99 22.24
C ARG A 24 14.03 -11.96 21.39
N ALA A 25 14.82 -13.03 21.40
CA ALA A 25 16.00 -13.15 20.55
C ALA A 25 15.65 -13.20 19.05
N GLN A 26 14.58 -13.92 18.68
CA GLN A 26 14.08 -13.95 17.29
C GLN A 26 13.53 -12.59 16.84
N ALA A 27 12.78 -11.89 17.70
CA ALA A 27 12.29 -10.54 17.40
C ALA A 27 13.44 -9.52 17.28
N ALA A 28 14.48 -9.64 18.09
CA ALA A 28 15.68 -8.80 17.97
C ALA A 28 16.45 -9.09 16.67
N ALA A 29 16.64 -10.36 16.31
CA ALA A 29 17.29 -10.75 15.07
C ALA A 29 16.52 -10.30 13.82
N ALA A 30 15.18 -10.37 13.84
CA ALA A 30 14.33 -9.87 12.75
C ALA A 30 14.43 -8.34 12.59
N ARG A 31 14.49 -7.59 13.70
CA ARG A 31 14.70 -6.14 13.69
C ARG A 31 16.08 -5.76 13.15
N GLU A 32 17.12 -6.49 13.53
CA GLU A 32 18.47 -6.27 13.00
C GLU A 32 18.57 -6.60 11.50
N ALA A 33 17.87 -7.65 11.03
CA ALA A 33 17.81 -7.98 9.61
C ALA A 33 17.12 -6.88 8.79
N ALA A 34 15.97 -6.38 9.27
CA ALA A 34 15.25 -5.27 8.64
C ALA A 34 16.12 -3.99 8.54
N GLN A 35 16.82 -3.64 9.62
CA GLN A 35 17.70 -2.47 9.66
C GLN A 35 18.94 -2.61 8.75
N ARG A 36 19.46 -3.83 8.54
CA ARG A 36 20.57 -4.08 7.61
C ARG A 36 20.15 -3.94 6.15
N THR A 37 18.95 -4.38 5.80
CA THR A 37 18.36 -4.18 4.47
C THR A 37 18.13 -2.70 4.20
N GLU A 38 17.60 -1.96 5.17
CA GLU A 38 17.36 -0.52 5.05
C GLU A 38 18.66 0.29 4.89
N ARG A 39 19.72 -0.07 5.63
CA ARG A 39 21.04 0.58 5.47
C ARG A 39 21.68 0.33 4.11
N ARG A 40 21.49 -0.87 3.53
CA ARG A 40 21.92 -1.18 2.17
C ARG A 40 21.14 -0.36 1.14
N HIS A 41 19.85 -0.15 1.36
CA HIS A 41 18.99 0.62 0.46
C HIS A 41 19.30 2.13 0.48
N ARG A 42 19.55 2.71 1.67
CA ARG A 42 19.94 4.13 1.82
C ARG A 42 21.29 4.48 1.18
N LEU A 43 22.21 3.52 1.04
CA LEU A 43 23.49 3.72 0.35
C LEU A 43 23.32 3.79 -1.18
N LEU A 44 22.32 3.11 -1.74
CA LEU A 44 22.01 3.14 -3.18
C LEU A 44 21.28 4.43 -3.58
N ILE A 45 20.43 4.97 -2.70
CA ILE A 45 19.69 6.24 -2.93
C ILE A 45 20.64 7.46 -2.97
N ARG A 46 21.74 7.45 -2.20
CA ARG A 46 22.71 8.56 -2.18
C ARG A 46 23.55 8.71 -3.45
N SER A 47 23.66 7.67 -4.28
CA SER A 47 24.29 7.77 -5.61
C SER A 47 23.40 8.43 -6.67
N ALA A 48 22.08 8.50 -6.46
CA ALA A 48 21.14 9.07 -7.44
C ALA A 48 20.94 10.59 -7.28
N ALA A 49 21.12 11.13 -6.07
CA ALA A 49 20.89 12.56 -5.77
C ALA A 49 22.08 13.50 -6.13
N GLY A 50 23.08 13.03 -6.87
CA GLY A 50 24.40 13.68 -6.98
C GLY A 50 24.65 14.60 -8.17
N LEU A 51 23.73 14.82 -9.11
CA LEU A 51 23.99 15.68 -10.27
C LEU A 51 22.73 16.43 -10.77
N LEU A 52 22.47 17.63 -10.23
CA LEU A 52 21.65 18.64 -10.89
C LEU A 52 22.16 20.03 -10.50
N GLY A 53 23.05 20.57 -11.33
CA GLY A 53 23.57 21.93 -11.25
C GLY A 53 23.49 22.62 -12.61
N LEU A 54 22.56 23.58 -12.71
CA LEU A 54 22.51 24.76 -13.60
C LEU A 54 22.45 24.56 -15.12
N ALA A 55 21.31 24.97 -15.71
CA ALA A 55 21.29 25.97 -16.79
C ALA A 55 19.87 26.52 -17.04
N VAL A 56 19.64 27.77 -16.66
CA VAL A 56 18.57 28.63 -17.19
C VAL A 56 19.24 29.69 -18.06
N LEU A 57 18.96 29.70 -19.37
CA LEU A 57 18.82 30.94 -20.14
C LEU A 57 18.08 30.65 -21.46
N GLY A 58 17.19 31.57 -21.85
CA GLY A 58 16.21 31.39 -22.91
C GLY A 58 16.72 31.56 -24.34
N GLY A 59 15.79 31.38 -25.28
CA GLY A 59 16.00 31.63 -26.71
C GLY A 59 14.97 30.94 -27.58
N LEU A 60 13.90 31.66 -27.92
CA LEU A 60 13.00 31.32 -29.04
C LEU A 60 13.77 31.40 -30.36
N THR A 61 14.00 30.25 -31.01
CA THR A 61 14.20 30.18 -32.47
C THR A 61 13.55 28.92 -33.01
N ALA A 62 12.47 29.09 -33.77
CA ALA A 62 11.87 28.04 -34.58
C ALA A 62 12.75 27.79 -35.81
N ILE A 63 13.25 26.57 -35.96
CA ILE A 63 13.78 26.05 -37.22
C ILE A 63 13.00 24.78 -37.54
N VAL A 64 12.19 24.86 -38.59
CA VAL A 64 11.56 23.70 -39.23
C VAL A 64 12.61 23.08 -40.16
N VAL A 65 13.06 21.87 -39.84
CA VAL A 65 13.70 20.94 -40.78
C VAL A 65 13.06 19.57 -40.59
N GLY A 66 12.60 19.00 -41.69
CA GLY A 66 11.84 17.77 -41.71
C GLY A 66 12.68 16.48 -41.80
N ASP A 67 12.03 15.45 -41.29
CA ASP A 67 11.97 14.06 -41.73
C ASP A 67 12.94 13.02 -41.13
N ARG A 68 12.30 11.90 -40.75
CA ARG A 68 12.78 10.53 -40.46
C ARG A 68 13.50 10.25 -39.14
N GLY A 69 12.73 9.70 -38.20
CA GLY A 69 13.26 8.89 -37.10
C GLY A 69 12.18 8.62 -36.05
N GLY A 70 11.50 7.49 -36.14
CA GLY A 70 10.53 7.04 -35.14
C GLY A 70 11.22 6.84 -33.79
N GLY A 71 11.13 7.85 -32.92
CA GLY A 71 11.36 7.74 -31.49
C GLY A 71 10.00 7.65 -30.84
N SER A 72 9.57 6.45 -30.45
CA SER A 72 8.32 6.25 -29.71
C SER A 72 8.37 7.05 -28.41
N SER A 73 7.47 8.02 -28.29
CA SER A 73 7.25 8.85 -27.11
C SER A 73 6.62 8.01 -26.00
N VAL A 74 7.46 7.32 -25.23
CA VAL A 74 7.01 6.50 -24.08
C VAL A 74 6.19 7.33 -23.09
N GLY A 75 6.46 8.64 -22.96
CA GLY A 75 5.70 9.56 -22.11
C GLY A 75 4.30 9.93 -22.63
N ASP A 76 4.11 10.00 -23.96
CA ASP A 76 2.85 10.41 -24.58
C ASP A 76 1.83 9.25 -24.59
N SER A 77 2.33 8.03 -24.79
CA SER A 77 1.54 6.80 -24.66
C SER A 77 1.11 6.51 -23.22
N ALA A 78 1.94 6.86 -22.22
CA ALA A 78 1.61 6.67 -20.81
C ALA A 78 0.52 7.65 -20.34
N ALA A 79 0.62 8.93 -20.74
CA ALA A 79 -0.41 9.94 -20.48
C ALA A 79 -1.78 9.54 -21.06
N THR A 80 -1.79 8.88 -22.22
CA THR A 80 -3.02 8.37 -22.86
C THR A 80 -3.68 7.24 -22.07
N GLY A 81 -2.94 6.56 -21.19
CA GLY A 81 -3.43 5.43 -20.40
C GLY A 81 -4.15 5.79 -19.10
N ILE A 82 -4.05 7.03 -18.63
CA ILE A 82 -4.67 7.47 -17.37
C ILE A 82 -6.11 7.94 -17.63
N PRO A 83 -7.13 7.38 -16.94
CA PRO A 83 -8.52 7.69 -17.23
C PRO A 83 -8.90 9.08 -16.73
N THR A 84 -9.76 9.77 -17.47
CA THR A 84 -10.35 11.06 -17.08
C THR A 84 -11.42 10.93 -15.99
N GLN A 85 -11.93 9.72 -15.76
CA GLN A 85 -12.85 9.37 -14.68
C GLN A 85 -12.31 8.13 -13.98
N PRO A 86 -11.74 8.26 -12.77
CA PRO A 86 -11.17 7.12 -12.07
C PRO A 86 -12.26 6.16 -11.60
N ARG A 87 -11.88 4.89 -11.39
CA ARG A 87 -12.78 3.88 -10.83
C ARG A 87 -13.20 4.27 -9.42
N THR A 88 -14.46 4.05 -9.08
CA THR A 88 -15.00 4.32 -7.72
C THR A 88 -15.45 3.05 -6.99
N THR A 89 -15.03 1.89 -7.50
CA THR A 89 -15.22 0.55 -6.95
C THR A 89 -13.90 -0.18 -7.08
N ALA A 90 -13.58 -1.09 -6.16
CA ALA A 90 -12.43 -1.96 -6.30
C ALA A 90 -12.85 -3.41 -6.48
N GLU A 91 -12.35 -4.03 -7.55
CA GLU A 91 -12.47 -5.48 -7.76
C GLU A 91 -11.23 -6.17 -7.21
N GLY A 92 -11.39 -7.34 -6.61
CA GLY A 92 -10.26 -8.06 -6.06
C GLY A 92 -10.66 -9.29 -5.25
N ARG A 93 -9.72 -9.77 -4.44
CA ARG A 93 -9.92 -10.90 -3.54
C ARG A 93 -11.00 -10.57 -2.52
N THR A 94 -11.87 -11.53 -2.27
CA THR A 94 -12.85 -11.55 -1.19
C THR A 94 -12.43 -12.51 -0.07
N SER A 95 -11.12 -12.63 0.18
CA SER A 95 -10.54 -13.40 1.28
C SER A 95 -10.30 -12.53 2.50
N THR A 96 -10.13 -13.14 3.67
CA THR A 96 -9.66 -12.44 4.87
C THR A 96 -8.19 -12.06 4.75
N PRO A 97 -7.70 -11.03 5.48
CA PRO A 97 -6.28 -10.71 5.53
C PRO A 97 -5.47 -11.84 6.20
N PRO A 98 -4.12 -11.87 6.02
CA PRO A 98 -3.31 -10.86 5.36
C PRO A 98 -3.44 -10.86 3.83
N TRP A 99 -3.47 -9.66 3.24
CA TRP A 99 -3.43 -9.48 1.78
C TRP A 99 -2.03 -9.07 1.35
N ASN A 100 -1.25 -10.02 0.84
CA ASN A 100 0.05 -9.73 0.22
C ASN A 100 -0.10 -8.88 -1.04
N ALA A 101 0.98 -8.21 -1.47
CA ALA A 101 1.04 -7.57 -2.77
C ALA A 101 0.79 -8.58 -3.91
N PRO A 102 0.20 -8.15 -5.04
CA PRO A 102 -0.08 -9.02 -6.18
C PRO A 102 1.15 -9.74 -6.69
N ALA A 103 0.97 -11.00 -7.12
CA ALA A 103 2.04 -11.76 -7.79
C ALA A 103 2.32 -11.27 -9.22
N ASP A 104 1.32 -10.63 -9.85
CA ASP A 104 1.41 -9.98 -11.15
C ASP A 104 0.96 -8.52 -11.01
N PRO A 105 1.89 -7.61 -10.67
CA PRO A 105 1.58 -6.18 -10.49
C PRO A 105 1.06 -5.55 -11.79
N ALA A 106 1.65 -5.88 -12.94
CA ALA A 106 1.24 -5.30 -14.22
C ALA A 106 -0.22 -5.62 -14.57
N ALA A 107 -0.66 -6.86 -14.36
CA ALA A 107 -2.06 -7.23 -14.55
C ALA A 107 -3.00 -6.53 -13.56
N ALA A 108 -2.59 -6.36 -12.30
CA ALA A 108 -3.38 -5.68 -11.29
C ALA A 108 -3.53 -4.17 -11.58
N VAL A 109 -2.45 -3.53 -12.02
CA VAL A 109 -2.42 -2.12 -12.45
C VAL A 109 -3.30 -1.89 -13.67
N ALA A 110 -3.21 -2.78 -14.67
CA ALA A 110 -4.11 -2.76 -15.82
C ALA A 110 -5.58 -2.96 -15.40
N ALA A 111 -5.85 -3.84 -14.43
CA ALA A 111 -7.18 -4.03 -13.87
C ALA A 111 -7.68 -2.78 -13.14
N ALA A 112 -6.82 -1.96 -12.53
CA ALA A 112 -7.18 -0.66 -11.97
C ALA A 112 -7.45 0.42 -13.06
N GLY A 113 -7.21 0.08 -14.33
CA GLY A 113 -7.32 1.01 -15.45
C GLY A 113 -6.15 1.98 -15.52
N LEU A 114 -4.99 1.62 -14.97
CA LEU A 114 -3.80 2.44 -14.92
C LEU A 114 -2.68 1.84 -15.80
N PRO A 115 -1.75 2.67 -16.31
CA PRO A 115 -0.61 2.20 -17.07
C PRO A 115 0.56 1.86 -16.14
N MET A 116 1.36 0.85 -16.52
CA MET A 116 2.72 0.74 -15.97
C MET A 116 3.60 1.83 -16.59
N LEU A 117 4.29 2.60 -15.78
CA LEU A 117 5.27 3.62 -16.15
C LEU A 117 6.70 3.06 -16.14
N GLY A 118 7.61 3.70 -16.87
CA GLY A 118 9.04 3.37 -16.83
C GLY A 118 9.81 4.03 -15.68
N ALA A 119 9.21 5.01 -15.04
CA ALA A 119 9.73 5.74 -13.89
C ALA A 119 8.57 6.48 -13.21
N GLU A 120 8.83 6.98 -12.00
CA GLU A 120 7.94 7.85 -11.23
C GLU A 120 7.57 9.11 -12.03
N GLY A 121 6.29 9.49 -11.97
CA GLY A 121 5.81 10.73 -12.54
C GLY A 121 6.18 11.96 -11.70
N THR A 122 6.31 13.11 -12.35
CA THR A 122 6.71 14.38 -11.69
C THR A 122 5.74 15.53 -11.94
N VAL A 123 4.71 15.33 -12.77
CA VAL A 123 3.71 16.38 -13.03
C VAL A 123 2.74 16.46 -11.86
N GLU A 124 2.28 15.31 -11.40
CA GLU A 124 1.62 15.17 -10.11
C GLU A 124 2.48 14.25 -9.25
N HIS A 125 2.85 14.72 -8.08
CA HIS A 125 3.74 14.03 -7.15
C HIS A 125 3.29 14.41 -5.74
N ILE A 126 2.38 13.60 -5.20
CA ILE A 126 1.79 13.79 -3.88
C ILE A 126 1.73 12.44 -3.17
N HIS A 127 1.50 12.46 -1.87
CA HIS A 127 1.43 11.25 -1.05
C HIS A 127 0.14 11.24 -0.23
N ALA A 128 -0.43 10.06 -0.02
CA ALA A 128 -1.52 9.82 0.93
C ALA A 128 -1.16 8.63 1.82
N HIS A 129 -1.73 8.54 3.03
CA HIS A 129 -1.47 7.43 3.94
C HIS A 129 -2.76 6.63 4.15
N LEU A 130 -2.64 5.30 4.14
CA LEU A 130 -3.76 4.39 4.34
C LEU A 130 -3.53 3.48 5.55
N ASP A 131 -4.41 3.62 6.53
CA ASP A 131 -4.63 2.65 7.59
C ASP A 131 -5.83 1.75 7.27
N VAL A 132 -5.71 0.45 7.59
CA VAL A 132 -6.80 -0.51 7.48
C VAL A 132 -6.99 -1.22 8.80
N TYR A 133 -8.23 -1.28 9.28
CA TYR A 133 -8.62 -1.97 10.50
C TYR A 133 -9.78 -2.93 10.21
N LEU A 134 -9.66 -4.17 10.70
CA LEU A 134 -10.69 -5.20 10.63
C LEU A 134 -10.91 -5.77 12.02
N ASP A 135 -12.15 -5.67 12.51
CA ASP A 135 -12.59 -6.09 13.85
C ASP A 135 -11.69 -5.50 14.96
N GLY A 136 -11.37 -4.21 14.82
CA GLY A 136 -10.49 -3.47 15.73
C GLY A 136 -8.99 -3.80 15.62
N GLN A 137 -8.58 -4.71 14.73
CA GLN A 137 -7.19 -5.07 14.50
C GLN A 137 -6.62 -4.38 13.25
N ALA A 138 -5.40 -3.84 13.37
CA ALA A 138 -4.70 -3.25 12.24
C ALA A 138 -4.30 -4.32 11.20
N VAL A 139 -4.55 -4.03 9.93
CA VAL A 139 -4.15 -4.84 8.77
C VAL A 139 -3.05 -4.10 8.04
N THR A 140 -1.92 -4.78 7.83
CA THR A 140 -0.78 -4.20 7.10
C THR A 140 -1.12 -3.98 5.62
N VAL A 141 -0.96 -2.73 5.16
CA VAL A 141 -0.80 -2.41 3.74
C VAL A 141 0.61 -2.86 3.33
N PRO A 142 0.76 -3.77 2.35
CA PRO A 142 2.07 -4.31 2.00
C PRO A 142 2.90 -3.30 1.20
N ALA A 143 4.21 -3.51 1.23
CA ALA A 143 5.12 -2.94 0.26
C ALA A 143 4.83 -3.47 -1.15
N LEU A 144 5.32 -2.76 -2.17
CA LEU A 144 5.34 -3.19 -3.57
C LEU A 144 3.96 -3.35 -4.22
N VAL A 145 2.92 -2.70 -3.69
CA VAL A 145 1.68 -2.53 -4.45
C VAL A 145 1.99 -1.60 -5.62
N GLY A 146 1.57 -1.98 -6.83
CA GLY A 146 1.79 -1.19 -8.05
C GLY A 146 3.23 -1.22 -8.60
N ILE A 147 4.15 -2.01 -8.02
CA ILE A 147 5.56 -2.08 -8.45
C ILE A 147 5.87 -3.45 -9.04
N ASP A 148 6.39 -3.47 -10.27
CA ASP A 148 7.00 -4.65 -10.89
C ASP A 148 8.53 -4.48 -10.87
N GLU A 149 9.16 -5.04 -9.84
CA GLU A 149 10.62 -4.99 -9.68
C GLU A 149 11.36 -5.73 -10.80
N GLY A 150 10.80 -6.82 -11.32
CA GLY A 150 11.43 -7.60 -12.38
C GLY A 150 11.51 -6.83 -13.70
N ALA A 151 10.42 -6.12 -14.03
CA ALA A 151 10.35 -5.29 -15.23
C ALA A 151 10.89 -3.86 -15.03
N GLN A 152 11.18 -3.45 -13.79
CA GLN A 152 11.53 -2.07 -13.42
C GLN A 152 10.44 -1.10 -13.89
N ARG A 153 9.19 -1.40 -13.53
CA ARG A 153 8.01 -0.60 -13.90
C ARG A 153 7.18 -0.28 -12.67
N ILE A 154 6.47 0.84 -12.71
CA ILE A 154 5.71 1.35 -11.57
C ILE A 154 4.37 1.94 -12.00
N SER A 155 3.32 1.75 -11.21
CA SER A 155 2.05 2.44 -11.39
C SER A 155 2.12 3.88 -10.88
N PRO A 156 1.33 4.82 -11.44
CA PRO A 156 1.10 6.12 -10.81
C PRO A 156 0.67 6.02 -9.34
N LEU A 157 0.06 4.91 -8.92
CA LEU A 157 -0.29 4.61 -7.54
C LEU A 157 0.57 3.45 -7.02
N HIS A 158 1.36 3.65 -5.97
CA HIS A 158 2.19 2.55 -5.47
C HIS A 158 2.60 2.70 -4.00
N THR A 159 3.12 1.62 -3.41
CA THR A 159 3.75 1.62 -2.08
C THR A 159 5.19 1.12 -2.17
N HIS A 160 6.13 1.84 -1.57
CA HIS A 160 7.53 1.39 -1.48
C HIS A 160 7.77 0.45 -0.30
N ASP A 161 7.02 0.59 0.79
CA ASP A 161 7.20 -0.18 2.01
C ASP A 161 5.85 -0.47 2.73
N THR A 162 5.92 -1.04 3.93
CA THR A 162 4.73 -1.41 4.73
C THR A 162 4.23 -0.28 5.63
N SER A 163 4.66 0.97 5.41
CA SER A 163 4.20 2.11 6.21
C SER A 163 2.74 2.46 5.97
N GLY A 164 2.19 2.10 4.80
CA GLY A 164 0.87 2.53 4.36
C GLY A 164 0.87 3.79 3.49
N VAL A 165 2.05 4.38 3.21
CA VAL A 165 2.15 5.53 2.30
C VAL A 165 1.91 5.09 0.85
N ILE A 166 0.85 5.63 0.28
CA ILE A 166 0.52 5.59 -1.14
C ILE A 166 1.18 6.78 -1.82
N HIS A 167 2.03 6.48 -2.79
CA HIS A 167 2.62 7.45 -3.70
C HIS A 167 1.66 7.67 -4.87
N ILE A 168 1.44 8.95 -5.21
CA ILE A 168 0.68 9.38 -6.38
C ILE A 168 1.63 10.19 -7.25
N GLU A 169 2.28 9.49 -8.18
CA GLU A 169 3.40 10.00 -8.97
C GLU A 169 3.13 9.77 -10.46
N SER A 170 2.49 10.76 -11.07
CA SER A 170 1.89 10.68 -12.39
C SER A 170 2.54 11.63 -13.41
N PRO A 171 2.66 11.22 -14.69
CA PRO A 171 3.13 12.08 -15.77
C PRO A 171 2.09 13.14 -16.19
N VAL A 172 0.88 13.11 -15.63
CA VAL A 172 -0.19 14.10 -15.84
C VAL A 172 -0.94 14.37 -14.54
N THR A 173 -1.60 15.52 -14.43
CA THR A 173 -2.55 15.77 -13.35
C THR A 173 -3.86 15.04 -13.62
N ALA A 174 -4.30 14.20 -12.69
CA ALA A 174 -5.54 13.45 -12.78
C ALA A 174 -6.15 13.18 -11.39
N ASP A 175 -7.43 12.87 -11.35
CA ASP A 175 -8.02 12.34 -10.11
C ASP A 175 -7.63 10.86 -9.95
N PHE A 176 -7.08 10.51 -8.78
CA PHE A 176 -6.84 9.13 -8.37
C PHE A 176 -7.70 8.76 -7.18
N THR A 177 -8.11 7.50 -7.07
CA THR A 177 -9.01 7.03 -6.01
C THR A 177 -8.45 5.88 -5.20
N LEU A 178 -8.96 5.73 -3.98
CA LEU A 178 -8.74 4.54 -3.16
C LEU A 178 -9.22 3.27 -3.86
N GLY A 179 -10.27 3.34 -4.69
CA GLY A 179 -10.75 2.22 -5.47
C GLY A 179 -9.73 1.68 -6.48
N GLN A 180 -9.00 2.58 -7.15
CA GLN A 180 -7.91 2.18 -8.05
C GLN A 180 -6.79 1.50 -7.26
N PHE A 181 -6.32 2.12 -6.18
CA PHE A 181 -5.28 1.53 -5.32
C PHE A 181 -5.66 0.14 -4.78
N MET A 182 -6.89 0.00 -4.29
CA MET A 182 -7.39 -1.29 -3.77
C MET A 182 -7.55 -2.34 -4.87
N THR A 183 -7.85 -1.93 -6.10
CA THR A 183 -7.88 -2.83 -7.27
C THR A 183 -6.46 -3.31 -7.61
N GLU A 184 -5.47 -2.42 -7.58
CA GLU A 184 -4.06 -2.81 -7.74
C GLU A 184 -3.62 -3.76 -6.64
N TRP A 185 -4.03 -3.53 -5.39
CA TRP A 185 -3.76 -4.44 -4.29
C TRP A 185 -4.59 -5.74 -4.35
N GLN A 186 -5.53 -5.83 -5.31
CA GLN A 186 -6.47 -6.94 -5.45
C GLN A 186 -7.26 -7.21 -4.17
N VAL A 187 -7.78 -6.17 -3.52
CA VAL A 187 -8.68 -6.27 -2.38
C VAL A 187 -10.02 -5.64 -2.79
N SER A 188 -11.08 -6.45 -2.75
CA SER A 188 -12.42 -5.97 -3.12
C SER A 188 -12.88 -4.90 -2.11
N LEU A 189 -13.35 -3.75 -2.60
CA LEU A 189 -13.83 -2.65 -1.78
C LEU A 189 -15.05 -2.00 -2.44
N ALA A 190 -16.15 -1.96 -1.69
CA ALA A 190 -17.33 -1.18 -2.03
C ALA A 190 -18.00 -0.63 -0.75
N ALA A 191 -19.19 -0.05 -0.89
CA ALA A 191 -19.93 0.51 0.24
C ALA A 191 -20.31 -0.52 1.32
N ASP A 192 -20.41 -1.80 0.96
CA ASP A 192 -20.91 -2.88 1.81
C ASP A 192 -19.84 -3.93 2.19
N HIS A 193 -18.58 -3.78 1.74
CA HIS A 193 -17.55 -4.77 2.04
C HIS A 193 -16.11 -4.30 1.88
N LEU A 194 -15.22 -4.97 2.62
CA LEU A 194 -13.76 -4.89 2.52
C LEU A 194 -13.20 -6.33 2.49
N GLY A 195 -12.70 -6.78 1.34
CA GLY A 195 -12.28 -8.16 1.13
C GLY A 195 -13.42 -9.14 1.39
N ALA A 196 -13.22 -10.08 2.32
CA ALA A 196 -14.26 -11.02 2.77
C ALA A 196 -15.32 -10.37 3.69
N ALA A 197 -15.00 -9.25 4.32
CA ALA A 197 -15.78 -8.67 5.40
C ALA A 197 -16.97 -7.89 4.83
N ARG A 198 -18.20 -8.29 5.18
CA ARG A 198 -19.44 -7.72 4.64
C ARG A 198 -20.27 -7.07 5.73
N THR A 199 -20.74 -5.85 5.49
CA THR A 199 -21.60 -5.14 6.43
C THR A 199 -22.89 -5.92 6.67
N ASP A 200 -23.34 -5.92 7.92
CA ASP A 200 -24.57 -6.57 8.34
C ASP A 200 -25.25 -5.74 9.46
N ALA A 201 -26.18 -6.34 10.21
CA ALA A 201 -26.88 -5.65 11.29
C ALA A 201 -25.95 -5.17 12.42
N THR A 202 -24.78 -5.76 12.56
CA THR A 202 -23.83 -5.51 13.64
C THR A 202 -22.49 -4.96 13.17
N HIS A 203 -22.07 -5.24 11.93
CA HIS A 203 -20.81 -4.79 11.35
C HIS A 203 -20.99 -3.63 10.37
N THR A 204 -20.13 -2.64 10.49
CA THR A 204 -20.10 -1.47 9.62
C THR A 204 -18.73 -1.31 8.98
N LEU A 205 -18.71 -0.77 7.75
CA LEU A 205 -17.51 -0.30 7.09
C LEU A 205 -17.59 1.22 7.00
N THR A 206 -16.62 1.92 7.61
CA THR A 206 -16.54 3.38 7.55
C THR A 206 -15.17 3.79 7.06
N ALA A 207 -15.14 4.64 6.04
CA ALA A 207 -13.93 5.34 5.62
C ALA A 207 -13.82 6.67 6.36
N TYR A 208 -12.60 7.07 6.70
CA TYR A 208 -12.27 8.39 7.24
C TYR A 208 -11.22 9.04 6.36
N VAL A 209 -11.31 10.36 6.20
CA VAL A 209 -10.28 11.20 5.61
C VAL A 209 -9.97 12.32 6.60
N ASN A 210 -8.73 12.40 7.05
CA ASN A 210 -8.25 13.39 8.02
C ASN A 210 -9.11 13.42 9.30
N GLY A 211 -9.50 12.23 9.77
CA GLY A 211 -10.34 12.06 10.96
C GLY A 211 -11.85 12.29 10.76
N LYS A 212 -12.29 12.63 9.55
CA LYS A 212 -13.69 12.87 9.23
C LYS A 212 -14.28 11.69 8.49
N ALA A 213 -15.39 11.15 8.98
CA ALA A 213 -16.11 10.07 8.32
C ALA A 213 -16.58 10.49 6.92
N VAL A 214 -16.38 9.60 5.96
CA VAL A 214 -16.85 9.73 4.58
C VAL A 214 -18.14 8.95 4.42
N THR A 215 -19.11 9.56 3.77
CA THR A 215 -20.39 8.92 3.42
C THR A 215 -20.30 8.31 2.02
N GLY A 216 -20.97 7.17 1.81
CA GLY A 216 -21.04 6.52 0.51
C GLY A 216 -19.96 5.45 0.35
N ASN A 217 -19.54 5.19 -0.89
CA ASN A 217 -18.60 4.12 -1.20
C ASN A 217 -17.15 4.54 -0.84
N PRO A 218 -16.46 3.83 0.07
CA PRO A 218 -15.05 4.06 0.38
C PRO A 218 -14.12 4.07 -0.84
N ALA A 219 -14.38 3.21 -1.83
CA ALA A 219 -13.58 3.15 -3.05
C ALA A 219 -13.68 4.41 -3.92
N ALA A 220 -14.65 5.30 -3.65
CA ALA A 220 -14.80 6.58 -4.34
C ALA A 220 -13.98 7.72 -3.71
N VAL A 221 -13.30 7.48 -2.57
CA VAL A 221 -12.42 8.48 -1.94
C VAL A 221 -11.32 8.85 -2.93
N LYS A 222 -11.25 10.14 -3.28
CA LYS A 222 -10.14 10.70 -4.05
C LYS A 222 -8.93 10.86 -3.13
N LEU A 223 -7.75 10.58 -3.66
CA LEU A 223 -6.48 10.71 -2.93
C LEU A 223 -5.97 12.14 -3.09
N GLY A 224 -5.94 12.89 -1.99
CA GLY A 224 -5.36 14.23 -1.92
C GLY A 224 -3.96 14.24 -1.30
N ALA A 225 -3.26 15.36 -1.47
CA ALA A 225 -1.95 15.56 -0.89
C ALA A 225 -2.01 15.52 0.64
N HIS A 226 -1.20 14.63 1.20
CA HIS A 226 -1.06 14.35 2.63
C HIS A 226 -2.35 13.92 3.33
N ASP A 227 -3.31 13.37 2.59
CA ASP A 227 -4.51 12.79 3.20
C ASP A 227 -4.13 11.61 4.11
N GLU A 228 -4.71 11.59 5.31
CA GLU A 228 -4.73 10.46 6.22
C GLU A 228 -6.05 9.71 6.07
N ILE A 229 -6.00 8.51 5.51
CA ILE A 229 -7.17 7.70 5.19
C ILE A 229 -7.20 6.49 6.10
N ALA A 230 -8.37 6.21 6.70
CA ALA A 230 -8.57 4.99 7.49
C ALA A 230 -9.82 4.24 7.03
N LEU A 231 -9.69 2.93 6.79
CA LEU A 231 -10.80 2.01 6.58
C LEU A 231 -11.04 1.22 7.88
N LEU A 232 -12.20 1.40 8.51
CA LEU A 232 -12.58 0.66 9.70
C LEU A 232 -13.75 -0.27 9.38
N TYR A 233 -13.51 -1.57 9.43
CA TYR A 233 -14.55 -2.59 9.44
C TYR A 233 -14.64 -3.20 10.84
N GLY A 234 -15.85 -3.36 11.36
CA GLY A 234 -16.09 -4.06 12.63
C GLY A 234 -17.44 -3.72 13.24
N THR A 235 -17.71 -4.29 14.41
CA THR A 235 -18.86 -3.90 15.22
C THR A 235 -18.69 -2.50 15.80
N SER A 236 -19.80 -1.88 16.24
CA SER A 236 -19.75 -0.55 16.88
C SER A 236 -18.78 -0.49 18.07
N PRO A 237 -18.76 -1.46 19.01
CA PRO A 237 -17.78 -1.48 20.09
C PRO A 237 -16.32 -1.63 19.63
N GLU A 238 -16.06 -2.44 18.61
CA GLU A 238 -14.69 -2.64 18.07
C GLU A 238 -14.20 -1.38 17.38
N ASN A 239 -15.03 -0.78 16.51
CA ASN A 239 -14.69 0.45 15.81
C ASN A 239 -14.50 1.63 16.78
N ALA A 240 -15.24 1.66 17.90
CA ALA A 240 -15.08 2.68 18.93
C ALA A 240 -13.74 2.59 19.70
N GLN A 241 -13.03 1.46 19.63
CA GLN A 241 -11.72 1.28 20.25
C GLN A 241 -10.57 1.76 19.37
N VAL A 242 -10.79 1.89 18.05
CA VAL A 242 -9.78 2.38 17.11
C VAL A 242 -9.72 3.90 17.17
N PRO A 243 -8.59 4.51 17.60
CA PRO A 243 -8.44 5.95 17.56
C PRO A 243 -8.31 6.39 16.10
N VAL A 244 -9.37 6.96 15.54
CA VAL A 244 -9.38 7.40 14.14
C VAL A 244 -8.26 8.43 13.92
N PRO A 245 -7.30 8.15 13.02
CA PRO A 245 -6.19 9.05 12.77
C PRO A 245 -6.67 10.33 12.07
N ARG A 246 -6.04 11.46 12.39
CA ARG A 246 -6.34 12.79 11.82
C ARG A 246 -5.25 13.32 10.91
N GLY A 247 -4.11 12.66 10.89
CA GLY A 247 -2.93 13.03 10.13
C GLY A 247 -1.84 11.97 10.30
N TYR A 248 -0.95 11.90 9.33
CA TYR A 248 0.25 11.07 9.37
C TYR A 248 1.49 11.90 9.73
N ALA A 249 2.44 11.27 10.43
CA ALA A 249 3.74 11.89 10.69
C ALA A 249 4.67 11.69 9.49
N TRP A 250 4.53 12.57 8.49
CA TRP A 250 5.24 12.50 7.22
C TRP A 250 6.76 12.54 7.37
N PRO A 251 7.50 11.54 6.85
CA PRO A 251 8.94 11.61 6.69
C PRO A 251 9.35 12.81 5.84
N SER A 252 10.53 13.38 6.12
CA SER A 252 11.07 14.48 5.32
C SER A 252 11.20 14.05 3.85
N GLY A 253 10.63 14.84 2.95
CA GLY A 253 10.69 14.60 1.50
C GLY A 253 9.45 13.90 0.93
N LEU A 254 8.48 13.53 1.78
CA LEU A 254 7.15 13.10 1.37
C LEU A 254 6.11 14.18 1.64
#